data_AF-A0A924K6L4-F1
#
_entry.id   AF-A0A924K6L4-F1
#
_cell.length_a   1.000
_cell.length_b   1.000
_cell.length_c   1.000
_cell.angle_alpha   90.00
_cell.angle_beta   90.00
_cell.angle_gamma   90.00
#
_symmetry.space_group_name_H-M   'P 1'
#
loop_
_entity.id
_entity.type
_entity.pdbx_description
1 polymer ?
#
loop_
_entity_poly.entity_id
_entity_poly.type
_entity_poly.pdbx_seq_one_letter_code
_entity_poly.pdbx_strand_id
1 'polypeptide(L)'
;KGDCSSGDGMSTGGHFNPSASPHGQHGAGPHHSGDLPSLKADANGVATINFMSSMLTVGSGATDIVGKGLIVHRDPDDFKTQPTGNSGLRLACAVIAAR
;
A
#
# COMPACT_ATOMS: atom_id res chain seq x y z
N LYS A 1 -4.87 5.25 6.75
CA LYS A 1 -5.78 4.97 7.90
C LYS A 1 -6.37 3.58 7.73
N GLY A 2 -6.57 2.83 8.81
CA GLY A 2 -7.24 1.53 8.79
C GLY A 2 -8.75 1.70 8.85
N ASP A 3 -9.33 2.22 7.77
CA ASP A 3 -10.76 2.45 7.66
C ASP A 3 -11.25 2.04 6.27
N CYS A 4 -11.92 0.89 6.21
CA CYS A 4 -12.51 0.32 5.00
C CYS A 4 -14.03 0.53 4.93
N SER A 5 -14.59 1.50 5.67
CA SER A 5 -16.03 1.76 5.71
C SER A 5 -16.61 2.23 4.36
N SER A 6 -15.80 2.91 3.55
CA SER A 6 -16.18 3.30 2.19
C SER A 6 -16.04 2.12 1.24
N GLY A 7 -17.08 1.83 0.45
CA GLY A 7 -17.06 0.76 -0.56
C GLY A 7 -16.01 0.93 -1.67
N ASP A 8 -15.50 2.15 -1.88
CA ASP A 8 -14.43 2.48 -2.83
C ASP A 8 -13.05 2.60 -2.16
N GLY A 9 -12.94 2.26 -0.89
CA GLY A 9 -11.70 2.31 -0.11
C GLY A 9 -11.15 3.71 0.20
N MET A 10 -11.83 4.80 -0.13
CA MET A 10 -11.36 6.17 0.07
C MET A 10 -11.20 6.57 1.55
N SER A 11 -11.95 5.97 2.47
CA SER A 11 -11.83 6.22 3.92
C SER A 11 -10.43 5.90 4.47
N THR A 12 -9.66 5.04 3.80
CA THR A 12 -8.25 4.77 4.16
C THR A 12 -7.34 5.99 3.97
N GLY A 13 -7.72 6.99 3.18
CA GLY A 13 -6.90 8.16 2.86
C GLY A 13 -5.79 7.85 1.84
N GLY A 14 -4.69 8.60 1.89
CA GLY A 14 -3.52 8.41 1.02
C GLY A 14 -2.56 7.33 1.51
N HIS A 15 -1.48 7.11 0.75
CA HIS A 15 -0.41 6.17 1.10
C HIS A 15 0.21 6.54 2.45
N PHE A 16 0.70 5.52 3.17
CA PHE A 16 1.40 5.72 4.43
C PHE A 16 2.79 6.33 4.17
N ASN A 17 2.98 7.59 4.57
CA ASN A 17 4.19 8.36 4.24
C ASN A 17 4.69 9.22 5.42
N PRO A 18 5.19 8.60 6.51
CA PRO A 18 5.76 9.34 7.65
C PRO A 18 7.04 10.11 7.29
N SER A 19 7.75 9.73 6.24
CA SER A 19 8.99 10.39 5.79
C SER A 19 8.77 11.56 4.82
N ALA A 20 7.52 11.88 4.46
CA ALA A 20 7.18 12.91 3.47
C ALA A 20 7.94 12.77 2.14
N SER A 21 8.19 11.53 1.72
CA SER A 21 8.84 11.22 0.44
C SER A 21 7.85 11.29 -0.72
N PRO A 22 8.27 11.52 -1.97
CA PRO A 22 7.39 11.31 -3.12
C PRO A 22 7.06 9.82 -3.27
N HIS A 23 5.97 9.48 -3.96
CA HIS A 23 5.68 8.11 -4.36
C HIS A 23 6.77 7.56 -5.30
N GLY A 24 7.07 6.26 -5.20
CA GLY A 24 8.05 5.59 -6.04
C GLY A 24 8.07 4.07 -5.90
N GLN A 25 9.09 3.45 -6.51
CA GLN A 25 9.23 1.99 -6.50
C GLN A 25 9.76 1.48 -5.15
N HIS A 26 9.09 0.47 -4.59
CA HIS A 26 9.56 -0.20 -3.38
C HIS A 26 11.01 -0.71 -3.52
N GLY A 27 11.87 -0.35 -2.57
CA GLY A 27 13.27 -0.78 -2.53
C GLY A 27 14.20 -0.05 -3.50
N ALA A 28 13.72 0.99 -4.21
CA ALA A 28 14.52 1.78 -5.13
C ALA A 28 14.22 3.29 -5.02
N GLY A 29 15.24 4.08 -4.70
CA GLY A 29 15.12 5.55 -4.63
C GLY A 29 14.12 6.04 -3.57
N PRO A 30 13.72 7.32 -3.62
CA PRO A 30 12.68 7.87 -2.75
C PRO A 30 11.29 7.28 -3.09
N HIS A 31 10.55 6.85 -2.07
CA HIS A 31 9.20 6.30 -2.19
C HIS A 31 8.46 6.44 -0.85
N HIS A 32 7.13 6.32 -0.84
CA HIS A 32 6.37 6.28 0.41
C HIS A 32 6.73 5.01 1.21
N SER A 33 6.71 5.08 2.54
CA SER A 33 6.92 3.88 3.38
C SER A 33 5.87 2.78 3.10
N GLY A 34 4.66 3.17 2.68
CA GLY A 34 3.58 2.28 2.28
C GLY A 34 3.58 1.85 0.81
N ASP A 35 4.54 2.29 -0.03
CA ASP A 35 4.68 1.77 -1.39
C ASP A 35 5.27 0.35 -1.32
N LEU A 36 4.58 -0.63 -1.91
CA LEU A 36 4.94 -2.06 -1.87
C LEU A 36 5.17 -2.57 -3.30
N PRO A 37 5.85 -3.71 -3.50
CA PRO A 37 5.99 -4.29 -4.84
C PRO A 37 4.63 -4.63 -5.44
N SER A 38 4.47 -4.43 -6.75
CA SER A 38 3.20 -4.69 -7.44
C SER A 38 2.80 -6.16 -7.35
N LEU A 39 1.53 -6.38 -7.03
CA LEU A 39 0.88 -7.68 -7.02
C LEU A 39 0.57 -8.12 -8.48
N LYS A 40 0.84 -9.37 -8.82
CA LYS A 40 0.50 -9.96 -10.13
C LYS A 40 -0.42 -11.16 -9.93
N ALA A 41 -1.62 -11.08 -10.49
CA ALA A 41 -2.54 -12.21 -10.53
C ALA A 41 -2.16 -13.20 -11.64
N ASP A 42 -2.45 -14.47 -11.39
CA ASP A 42 -2.40 -15.54 -12.39
C ASP A 42 -3.62 -15.49 -13.33
N ALA A 43 -3.70 -16.45 -14.25
CA ALA A 43 -4.81 -16.55 -15.21
C ALA A 43 -6.18 -16.83 -14.55
N ASN A 44 -6.21 -17.23 -13.27
CA ASN A 44 -7.43 -17.48 -12.50
C ASN A 44 -7.82 -16.27 -11.64
N GLY A 45 -7.06 -15.17 -11.70
CA GLY A 45 -7.28 -14.00 -10.84
C GLY A 45 -6.74 -14.16 -9.42
N VAL A 46 -5.93 -15.19 -9.16
CA VAL A 46 -5.31 -15.42 -7.84
C VAL A 46 -3.93 -14.78 -7.83
N ALA A 47 -3.63 -13.99 -6.81
CA ALA A 47 -2.34 -13.36 -6.65
C ALA A 47 -1.72 -13.70 -5.30
N THR A 48 -0.44 -14.06 -5.30
CA THR A 48 0.35 -14.28 -4.10
C THR A 48 1.58 -13.39 -4.18
N ILE A 49 1.88 -12.69 -3.09
CA ILE A 49 3.07 -11.86 -2.97
C ILE A 49 3.80 -12.21 -1.67
N ASN A 50 5.12 -12.31 -1.76
CA ASN A 50 6.00 -12.49 -0.62
C ASN A 50 7.23 -11.59 -0.83
N PHE A 51 7.44 -10.67 0.10
CA PHE A 51 8.57 -9.75 0.07
C PHE A 51 8.94 -9.36 1.50
N MET A 52 10.14 -8.83 1.65
CA MET A 52 10.62 -8.26 2.91
C MET A 52 10.73 -6.74 2.75
N SER A 53 10.22 -6.00 3.73
CA SER A 53 10.39 -4.55 3.82
C SER A 53 11.12 -4.20 5.11
N SER A 54 12.19 -3.41 5.00
CA SER A 54 12.88 -2.82 6.16
C SER A 54 12.30 -1.47 6.57
N MET A 55 11.30 -0.95 5.84
CA MET A 55 10.71 0.35 6.09
C MET A 55 9.50 0.31 7.03
N LEU A 56 8.92 -0.86 7.24
CA LEU A 56 7.69 -1.04 8.01
C LEU A 56 7.99 -1.72 9.33
N THR A 57 7.33 -1.26 10.39
CA THR A 57 7.35 -1.92 11.70
C THR A 57 5.96 -2.41 12.08
N VAL A 58 5.89 -3.34 13.02
CA VAL A 58 4.62 -3.90 13.52
C VAL A 58 4.56 -3.67 15.02
N GLY A 59 3.58 -2.88 15.47
CA GLY A 59 3.25 -2.65 16.87
C GLY A 59 4.11 -1.60 17.59
N SER A 60 5.01 -0.90 16.90
CA SER A 60 5.81 0.18 17.49
C SER A 60 6.48 1.08 16.45
N GLY A 61 6.87 2.28 16.86
CA GLY A 61 7.66 3.20 16.04
C GLY A 61 6.86 4.05 15.05
N ALA A 62 7.53 5.00 14.40
CA ALA A 62 6.90 5.96 13.48
C ALA A 62 6.38 5.31 12.18
N THR A 63 6.90 4.13 11.83
CA THR A 63 6.52 3.36 10.63
C THR A 63 5.59 2.19 10.94
N ASP A 64 4.89 2.23 12.09
CA ASP A 64 3.96 1.18 12.50
C ASP A 64 2.73 1.09 11.58
N ILE A 65 2.55 -0.10 10.99
CA ILE A 65 1.42 -0.40 10.09
C ILE A 65 0.19 -0.96 10.80
N VAL A 66 0.25 -1.26 12.10
CA VAL A 66 -0.94 -1.65 12.85
C VAL A 66 -1.97 -0.51 12.81
N GLY A 67 -3.23 -0.88 12.55
CA GLY A 67 -4.34 0.04 12.34
C GLY A 67 -4.26 0.84 11.04
N LYS A 68 -3.42 0.46 10.07
CA LYS A 68 -3.43 1.01 8.70
C LYS A 68 -4.25 0.11 7.77
N GLY A 69 -4.69 0.69 6.65
CA GLY A 69 -5.41 -0.01 5.60
C GLY A 69 -4.42 -0.51 4.54
N LEU A 70 -4.58 -1.77 4.13
CA LEU A 70 -3.93 -2.34 2.96
C LEU A 70 -4.91 -2.30 1.79
N ILE A 71 -4.48 -1.74 0.67
CA ILE A 71 -5.31 -1.56 -0.52
C ILE A 71 -4.72 -2.38 -1.67
N VAL A 72 -5.58 -3.07 -2.42
CA VAL A 72 -5.26 -3.62 -3.73
C VAL A 72 -5.87 -2.72 -4.79
N HIS A 73 -5.04 -2.25 -5.71
CA HIS A 73 -5.46 -1.40 -6.82
C HIS A 73 -5.80 -2.22 -8.07
N ARG A 74 -6.61 -1.64 -8.96
CA ARG A 74 -7.02 -2.28 -10.21
C ARG A 74 -5.90 -2.31 -11.24
N ASP A 75 -5.21 -1.19 -11.41
CA ASP A 75 -4.23 -1.01 -12.48
C ASP A 75 -2.80 -1.16 -11.93
N PRO A 76 -1.83 -1.54 -12.77
CA PRO A 76 -0.43 -1.57 -12.36
C PRO A 76 0.06 -0.19 -11.93
N ASP A 77 0.83 -0.18 -10.85
CA ASP A 77 1.56 0.99 -10.39
C ASP A 77 2.70 1.31 -11.38
N ASP A 78 2.77 2.57 -11.85
CA ASP A 78 3.82 3.04 -12.77
C ASP A 78 5.11 3.52 -12.07
N PHE A 79 5.11 3.51 -10.73
CA PHE A 79 6.17 3.91 -9.80
C PHE A 79 6.68 5.35 -9.96
N LYS A 80 5.90 6.22 -10.60
CA LYS A 80 6.34 7.58 -10.97
C LYS A 80 5.28 8.63 -10.71
N THR A 81 4.07 8.38 -11.18
CA THR A 81 2.98 9.36 -11.17
C THR A 81 2.58 9.67 -9.74
N GLN A 82 2.66 10.94 -9.36
CA GLN A 82 2.23 11.37 -8.03
C GLN A 82 0.69 11.49 -7.97
N PRO A 83 0.05 11.16 -6.84
CA PRO A 83 0.65 10.63 -5.60
C PRO A 83 0.62 9.10 -5.48
N THR A 84 0.06 8.35 -6.43
CA THR A 84 -0.27 6.92 -6.24
C THR A 84 0.00 6.04 -7.46
N GLY A 85 0.95 6.42 -8.31
CA GLY A 85 1.45 5.57 -9.39
C GLY A 85 0.46 5.29 -10.51
N ASN A 86 -0.57 6.14 -10.67
CA ASN A 86 -1.66 5.93 -11.62
C ASN A 86 -2.37 4.55 -11.49
N SER A 87 -2.38 3.98 -10.28
CA SER A 87 -2.86 2.62 -10.00
C SER A 87 -4.39 2.44 -10.11
N GLY A 88 -5.13 3.49 -10.48
CA GLY A 88 -6.59 3.41 -10.67
C GLY A 88 -7.38 3.12 -9.39
N LEU A 89 -8.55 2.49 -9.55
CA LEU A 89 -9.51 2.23 -8.46
C LEU A 89 -8.96 1.28 -7.40
N ARG A 90 -9.48 1.39 -6.18
CA ARG A 90 -9.19 0.49 -5.05
C ARG A 90 -10.18 -0.67 -5.07
N LEU A 91 -9.71 -1.88 -5.36
CA LEU A 91 -10.55 -3.08 -5.51
C LEU A 91 -10.82 -3.78 -4.18
N ALA A 92 -9.87 -3.74 -3.26
CA ALA A 92 -9.99 -4.39 -1.97
C ALA A 92 -9.33 -3.54 -0.88
N CYS A 93 -9.87 -3.67 0.34
CA CYS A 93 -9.38 -3.01 1.53
C CYS A 93 -9.38 -3.97 2.71
N ALA A 94 -8.30 -3.97 3.48
CA ALA A 94 -8.22 -4.69 4.74
C ALA A 94 -7.54 -3.84 5.81
N VAL A 95 -8.00 -3.92 7.06
CA VAL A 95 -7.33 -3.29 8.20
C VAL A 95 -6.28 -4.25 8.75
N ILE A 96 -5.06 -3.77 8.91
CA ILE A 96 -3.97 -4.52 9.55
C ILE A 96 -4.18 -4.46 11.06
N ALA A 97 -4.45 -5.60 11.68
CA ALA A 97 -4.64 -5.72 13.12
C ALA A 97 -3.49 -6.50 13.77
N ALA A 98 -3.09 -6.10 14.98
CA ALA A 98 -2.25 -6.92 15.84
C ALA A 98 -3.04 -8.16 16.27
N ARG A 99 -2.33 -9.30 16.37
CA ARG A 99 -2.87 -10.54 16.94
C ARG A 99 -2.30 -10.75 18.33
#